data_AF-A0A2X3EJS6-F1
#
_entry.id   AF-A0A2X3EJS6-F1
#
_cell.length_a   1.000
_cell.length_b   1.000
_cell.length_c   1.000
_cell.angle_alpha   90.00
_cell.angle_beta   90.00
_cell.angle_gamma   90.00
#
_symmetry.space_group_name_H-M   'P 1'
#
loop_
_entity.id
_entity.type
_entity.pdbx_description
1 polymer ?
#
loop_
_entity_poly.entity_id
_entity_poly.type
_entity_poly.pdbx_seq_one_letter_code
_entity_poly.pdbx_strand_id
1 'polypeptide(L)'
;MENEPVNKIVVTEQTGREALELAAHSYRDLHINPDYSQKSARRTVGVLWFSPSRIGVADEIAATVERINAAKAGIEEFIISTYPTRQERFEALRADCPGVMTLHLYRQIRCYTNGDIDSIRFTWQRKDSLKKPVKEELLQRIREELERSGPDYQLPLEQLIQKIASTPEPYLRSEGK
;
A
#
# COMPACT_ATOMS: atom_id res chain seq x y z
N MET A 1 -9.61 -17.02 5.94
CA MET A 1 -8.59 -16.62 4.95
C MET A 1 -8.05 -15.20 5.10
N GLU A 2 -8.87 -14.13 5.12
CA GLU A 2 -8.34 -12.73 5.08
C GLU A 2 -7.35 -12.40 6.22
N ASN A 3 -7.59 -12.95 7.42
CA ASN A 3 -6.70 -12.79 8.59
C ASN A 3 -5.87 -14.05 8.88
N GLU A 4 -5.88 -15.04 8.00
CA GLU A 4 -5.10 -16.26 8.20
C GLU A 4 -3.65 -16.06 7.76
N PRO A 5 -2.70 -16.73 8.43
CA PRO A 5 -1.30 -16.66 8.04
C PRO A 5 -1.11 -17.25 6.63
N VAL A 6 -0.44 -16.48 5.77
CA VAL A 6 -0.07 -16.94 4.43
C VAL A 6 1.20 -17.79 4.52
N ASN A 7 1.02 -19.12 4.44
CA ASN A 7 2.12 -20.08 4.53
C ASN A 7 2.68 -20.50 3.16
N LYS A 8 1.89 -20.35 2.09
CA LYS A 8 2.27 -20.70 0.71
C LYS A 8 1.54 -19.77 -0.26
N ILE A 9 2.24 -19.34 -1.31
CA ILE A 9 1.66 -18.60 -2.43
C ILE A 9 1.96 -19.39 -3.70
N VAL A 10 0.91 -19.82 -4.39
CA VAL A 10 1.03 -20.45 -5.71
C VAL A 10 0.99 -19.36 -6.76
N VAL A 11 1.94 -19.40 -7.70
CA VAL A 11 2.05 -18.43 -8.80
C VAL A 11 1.81 -19.14 -10.13
N THR A 12 1.16 -18.44 -11.04
CA THR A 12 1.00 -18.86 -12.44
C THR A 12 1.73 -17.86 -13.31
N GLU A 13 2.78 -18.32 -13.98
CA GLU A 13 3.56 -17.49 -14.88
C GLU A 13 2.79 -17.25 -16.18
N GLN A 14 2.89 -16.04 -16.70
CA GLN A 14 2.42 -15.66 -18.03
C GLN A 14 3.58 -15.01 -18.77
N THR A 15 3.71 -15.29 -20.06
CA THR A 15 4.75 -14.70 -20.91
C THR A 15 4.12 -14.14 -22.19
N GLY A 16 4.90 -13.45 -23.02
CA GLY A 16 4.42 -12.96 -24.32
C GLY A 16 3.22 -12.01 -24.24
N ARG A 17 2.19 -12.31 -25.05
CA ARG A 17 0.99 -11.48 -25.22
C ARG A 17 0.12 -11.50 -23.98
N GLU A 18 -0.02 -12.67 -23.37
CA GLU A 18 -0.82 -12.91 -22.17
C GLU A 18 -0.28 -12.10 -20.99
N ALA A 19 1.05 -12.01 -20.86
CA ALA A 19 1.70 -11.16 -19.86
C ALA A 19 1.38 -9.67 -20.06
N LEU A 20 1.37 -9.19 -21.31
CA LEU A 20 1.03 -7.81 -21.65
C LEU A 20 -0.43 -7.49 -21.30
N GLU A 21 -1.35 -8.38 -21.68
CA GLU A 21 -2.78 -8.23 -21.38
C GLU A 21 -3.05 -8.26 -19.88
N LEU A 22 -2.40 -9.17 -19.15
CA LEU A 22 -2.50 -9.27 -17.69
C LEU A 22 -1.95 -8.01 -17.00
N ALA A 23 -0.81 -7.48 -17.46
CA ALA A 23 -0.25 -6.25 -16.93
C ALA A 23 -1.21 -5.06 -17.15
N ALA A 24 -1.74 -4.90 -18.37
CA ALA A 24 -2.68 -3.84 -18.69
C ALA A 24 -4.00 -3.98 -17.92
N HIS A 25 -4.49 -5.21 -17.71
CA HIS A 25 -5.65 -5.46 -16.86
C HIS A 25 -5.37 -5.07 -15.40
N SER A 26 -4.20 -5.43 -14.85
CA SER A 26 -3.87 -5.17 -13.43
C SER A 26 -3.86 -3.68 -13.05
N TYR A 27 -3.53 -2.79 -13.98
CA TYR A 27 -3.56 -1.34 -13.75
C TYR A 27 -4.94 -0.70 -13.99
N ARG A 28 -5.86 -1.43 -14.64
CA ARG A 28 -7.26 -1.03 -14.83
C ARG A 28 -8.19 -1.60 -13.77
N ASP A 29 -7.75 -2.63 -13.05
CA ASP A 29 -8.46 -3.26 -11.94
C ASP A 29 -8.42 -2.36 -10.68
N LEU A 30 -9.22 -1.30 -10.73
CA LEU A 30 -9.26 -0.25 -9.70
C LEU A 30 -10.42 -0.39 -8.72
N HIS A 31 -11.40 -1.25 -8.98
CA HIS A 31 -12.65 -1.30 -8.23
C HIS A 31 -12.78 -2.58 -7.39
N ILE A 32 -13.68 -2.56 -6.42
CA ILE A 32 -14.04 -3.74 -5.66
C ILE A 32 -14.55 -4.83 -6.60
N ASN A 33 -14.06 -6.05 -6.38
CA ASN A 33 -14.57 -7.25 -7.00
C ASN A 33 -15.06 -8.18 -5.87
N PRO A 34 -16.33 -8.64 -5.89
CA PRO A 34 -16.91 -9.45 -4.83
C PRO A 34 -16.21 -10.80 -4.63
N ASP A 35 -15.51 -11.32 -5.64
CA ASP A 35 -14.81 -12.60 -5.57
C ASP A 35 -13.48 -12.51 -4.78
N TYR A 36 -13.05 -11.30 -4.43
CA TYR A 36 -11.77 -11.05 -3.77
C TYR A 36 -11.92 -10.25 -2.48
N SER A 37 -10.92 -10.36 -1.59
CA SER A 37 -10.82 -9.49 -0.41
C SER A 37 -10.71 -8.02 -0.84
N GLN A 38 -11.36 -7.16 -0.07
CA GLN A 38 -11.29 -5.70 -0.24
C GLN A 38 -10.14 -5.07 0.57
N LYS A 39 -9.52 -5.82 1.51
CA LYS A 39 -8.37 -5.37 2.30
C LYS A 39 -7.04 -5.81 1.70
N SER A 40 -7.01 -6.98 1.06
CA SER A 40 -5.81 -7.48 0.40
C SER A 40 -5.66 -6.84 -0.99
N ALA A 41 -4.50 -6.23 -1.25
CA ALA A 41 -4.20 -5.70 -2.57
C ALA A 41 -4.05 -6.85 -3.58
N ARG A 42 -4.69 -6.71 -4.76
CA ARG A 42 -4.50 -7.66 -5.86
C ARG A 42 -3.20 -7.32 -6.58
N ARG A 43 -2.31 -8.30 -6.69
CA ARG A 43 -0.93 -8.09 -7.15
C ARG A 43 -0.60 -8.98 -8.33
N THR A 44 -0.28 -8.33 -9.45
CA THR A 44 0.51 -8.92 -10.54
C THR A 44 1.94 -8.44 -10.40
N VAL A 45 2.88 -9.39 -10.44
CA VAL A 45 4.32 -9.15 -10.34
C VAL A 45 4.98 -9.70 -11.60
N GLY A 46 5.82 -8.89 -12.24
CA GLY A 46 6.50 -9.26 -13.46
C GLY A 46 7.20 -8.05 -14.08
N VAL A 47 7.77 -8.26 -15.26
CA VAL A 47 8.37 -7.21 -16.08
C VAL A 47 7.94 -7.40 -17.53
N LEU A 48 7.72 -6.29 -18.23
CA LEU A 48 7.59 -6.27 -19.68
C LEU A 48 8.84 -5.61 -20.25
N TRP A 49 9.53 -6.33 -21.13
CA TRP A 49 10.71 -5.84 -21.82
C TRP A 49 10.35 -5.54 -23.27
N PHE A 50 10.45 -4.27 -23.66
CA PHE A 50 10.23 -3.84 -25.03
C PHE A 50 11.57 -3.62 -25.72
N SER A 51 11.76 -4.23 -26.90
CA SER A 51 12.98 -4.01 -27.66
C SER A 51 13.05 -2.57 -28.16
N PRO A 52 14.21 -1.89 -28.04
CA PRO A 52 14.40 -0.52 -28.51
C PRO A 52 14.39 -0.39 -30.05
N SER A 53 14.26 -1.50 -30.77
CA SER A 53 14.31 -1.57 -32.24
C SER A 53 13.16 -0.85 -32.98
N ARG A 54 12.15 -0.35 -32.25
CA ARG A 54 11.10 0.53 -32.81
C ARG A 54 11.32 1.97 -32.34
N ILE A 55 11.96 2.77 -33.21
CA ILE A 55 12.18 4.21 -33.00
C ILE A 55 10.85 4.89 -32.59
N GLY A 56 10.87 5.68 -31.51
CA GLY A 56 9.73 6.45 -31.02
C GLY A 56 8.80 5.73 -30.03
N VAL A 57 8.65 4.40 -30.14
CA VAL A 57 7.71 3.65 -29.28
C VAL A 57 8.16 3.64 -27.81
N ALA A 58 9.46 3.57 -27.55
CA ALA A 58 9.99 3.58 -26.18
C ALA A 58 9.69 4.92 -25.48
N ASP A 59 9.90 6.04 -26.17
CA ASP A 59 9.63 7.38 -25.64
C ASP A 59 8.13 7.61 -25.45
N GLU A 60 7.28 7.14 -26.38
CA GLU A 60 5.82 7.20 -26.25
C GLU A 60 5.30 6.42 -25.04
N ILE A 61 5.85 5.23 -24.78
CA ILE A 61 5.52 4.44 -23.59
C ILE A 61 5.93 5.19 -22.34
N ALA A 62 7.16 5.72 -22.28
CA ALA A 62 7.66 6.46 -21.13
C ALA A 62 6.81 7.70 -20.84
N ALA A 63 6.53 8.53 -21.85
CA ALA A 63 5.69 9.71 -21.72
C ALA A 63 4.25 9.37 -21.32
N THR A 64 3.71 8.23 -21.79
CA THR A 64 2.38 7.77 -21.39
C THR A 64 2.35 7.32 -19.93
N VAL A 65 3.36 6.57 -19.49
CA VAL A 65 3.51 6.18 -18.09
C VAL A 65 3.64 7.41 -17.19
N GLU A 66 4.45 8.39 -17.58
CA GLU A 66 4.63 9.63 -16.83
C GLU A 66 3.31 10.39 -16.67
N ARG A 67 2.54 10.56 -17.76
CA ARG A 67 1.22 11.21 -17.69
C ARG A 67 0.25 10.47 -16.78
N ILE A 68 0.19 9.14 -16.84
CA ILE A 68 -0.67 8.33 -15.96
C ILE A 68 -0.26 8.51 -14.50
N ASN A 69 1.04 8.44 -14.23
CA ASN A 69 1.59 8.58 -12.89
C ASN A 69 1.36 9.98 -12.31
N ALA A 70 1.54 11.03 -13.12
CA ALA A 70 1.26 12.41 -12.75
C ALA A 70 -0.23 12.60 -12.43
N ALA A 71 -1.14 12.03 -13.22
CA ALA A 71 -2.57 12.07 -12.93
C ALA A 71 -2.92 11.36 -11.61
N LYS A 72 -2.34 10.17 -11.36
CA LYS A 72 -2.51 9.44 -10.09
C LYS A 72 -2.00 10.25 -8.90
N ALA A 73 -0.82 10.85 -9.02
CA ALA A 73 -0.23 11.68 -7.98
C ALA A 73 -1.06 12.93 -7.72
N GLY A 74 -1.57 13.60 -8.76
CA GLY A 74 -2.44 14.76 -8.62
C GLY A 74 -3.75 14.44 -7.90
N ILE A 75 -4.35 13.27 -8.15
CA ILE A 75 -5.54 12.81 -7.40
C ILE A 75 -5.17 12.59 -5.92
N GLU A 76 -4.06 11.88 -5.65
CA GLU A 76 -3.62 11.63 -4.27
C GLU A 76 -3.35 12.93 -3.51
N GLU A 77 -2.63 13.87 -4.12
CA GLU A 77 -2.32 15.18 -3.55
C GLU A 77 -3.59 15.99 -3.30
N PHE A 78 -4.51 16.05 -4.26
CA PHE A 78 -5.79 16.75 -4.10
C PHE A 78 -6.59 16.17 -2.92
N ILE A 79 -6.72 14.85 -2.84
CA ILE A 79 -7.46 14.19 -1.76
C ILE A 79 -6.80 14.43 -0.39
N ILE A 80 -5.47 14.32 -0.29
CA ILE A 80 -4.74 14.49 0.97
C ILE A 80 -4.78 15.95 1.47
N SER A 81 -4.65 16.91 0.55
CA SER A 81 -4.64 18.35 0.88
C SER A 81 -6.03 18.89 1.19
N THR A 82 -7.07 18.36 0.55
CA THR A 82 -8.45 18.84 0.73
C THR A 82 -9.13 18.22 1.96
N TYR A 83 -8.86 16.94 2.25
CA TYR A 83 -9.55 16.22 3.30
C TYR A 83 -8.58 15.85 4.45
N PRO A 84 -8.76 16.43 5.66
CA PRO A 84 -7.78 16.28 6.73
C PRO A 84 -7.76 14.88 7.34
N THR A 85 -8.91 14.21 7.43
CA THR A 85 -8.99 12.89 8.06
C THR A 85 -9.03 11.75 7.04
N ARG A 86 -8.62 10.56 7.48
CA ARG A 86 -8.70 9.33 6.66
C ARG A 86 -10.14 9.01 6.26
N GLN A 87 -11.11 9.26 7.14
CA GLN A 87 -12.51 8.96 6.89
C GLN A 87 -13.07 9.86 5.79
N GLU A 88 -12.83 11.17 5.88
CA GLU A 88 -13.27 12.13 4.84
C GLU A 88 -12.63 11.82 3.48
N ARG A 89 -11.34 11.46 3.44
CA ARG A 89 -10.67 11.03 2.19
C ARG A 89 -11.35 9.81 1.56
N PHE A 90 -11.72 8.83 2.39
CA PHE A 90 -12.41 7.63 1.93
C PHE A 90 -13.82 7.95 1.42
N GLU A 91 -14.56 8.79 2.13
CA GLU A 91 -15.91 9.22 1.73
C GLU A 91 -15.89 10.02 0.44
N ALA A 92 -14.97 10.98 0.30
CA ALA A 92 -14.80 11.78 -0.91
C ALA A 92 -14.50 10.91 -2.14
N LEU A 93 -13.53 10.00 -2.03
CA LEU A 93 -13.21 9.07 -3.11
C LEU A 93 -14.41 8.17 -3.47
N ARG A 94 -15.18 7.72 -2.48
CA ARG A 94 -16.34 6.85 -2.72
C ARG A 94 -17.52 7.59 -3.34
N ALA A 95 -17.67 8.88 -3.05
CA ALA A 95 -18.70 9.72 -3.64
C ALA A 95 -18.46 9.90 -5.15
N ASP A 96 -17.23 10.20 -5.54
CA ASP A 96 -16.89 10.49 -6.95
C ASP A 96 -16.52 9.23 -7.75
N CYS A 97 -15.97 8.21 -7.10
CA CYS A 97 -15.54 6.95 -7.70
C CYS A 97 -16.01 5.74 -6.86
N PRO A 98 -17.29 5.38 -6.92
CA PRO A 98 -17.85 4.32 -6.09
C PRO A 98 -17.13 2.99 -6.26
N GLY A 99 -16.74 2.40 -5.14
CA GLY A 99 -16.08 1.09 -5.12
C GLY A 99 -14.59 1.13 -5.47
N VAL A 100 -13.98 2.30 -5.64
CA VAL A 100 -12.54 2.40 -5.89
C VAL A 100 -11.71 1.86 -4.73
N MET A 101 -10.66 1.11 -5.07
CA MET A 101 -9.63 0.68 -4.14
C MET A 101 -8.49 1.69 -4.16
N THR A 102 -8.42 2.55 -3.14
CA THR A 102 -7.44 3.66 -3.07
C THR A 102 -6.00 3.22 -3.30
N LEU A 103 -5.59 2.06 -2.77
CA LEU A 103 -4.24 1.52 -3.00
C LEU A 103 -3.97 1.13 -4.46
N HIS A 104 -4.99 0.68 -5.20
CA HIS A 104 -4.85 0.36 -6.61
C HIS A 104 -4.84 1.65 -7.45
N LEU A 105 -5.66 2.63 -7.07
CA LEU A 105 -5.68 3.95 -7.69
C LEU A 105 -4.32 4.63 -7.61
N TYR A 106 -3.71 4.68 -6.42
CA TYR A 106 -2.45 5.40 -6.20
C TYR A 106 -1.19 4.60 -6.61
N ARG A 107 -1.33 3.31 -6.93
CA ARG A 107 -0.19 2.51 -7.38
C ARG A 107 0.37 3.04 -8.70
N GLN A 108 1.61 3.51 -8.64
CA GLN A 108 2.37 4.02 -9.79
C GLN A 108 2.85 2.89 -10.71
N ILE A 109 2.98 3.19 -11.99
CA ILE A 109 3.62 2.32 -12.99
C ILE A 109 5.12 2.61 -12.99
N ARG A 110 5.96 1.60 -12.79
CA ARG A 110 7.42 1.77 -12.89
C ARG A 110 7.86 1.55 -14.33
N CYS A 111 8.51 2.53 -14.93
CA CYS A 111 9.09 2.46 -16.26
C CYS A 111 10.57 2.87 -16.18
N TYR A 112 11.44 2.09 -16.83
CA TYR A 112 12.88 2.31 -16.84
C TYR A 112 13.32 2.44 -18.31
N THR A 113 13.92 3.58 -18.65
CA THR A 113 14.21 3.96 -20.05
C THR A 113 15.70 3.98 -20.38
N ASN A 114 16.57 4.08 -19.37
CA ASN A 114 17.97 4.44 -19.58
C ASN A 114 18.91 3.24 -19.77
N GLY A 115 18.38 2.02 -19.95
CA GLY A 115 19.21 0.85 -20.23
C GLY A 115 20.03 0.31 -19.06
N ASP A 116 19.91 0.89 -17.86
CA ASP A 116 20.72 0.54 -16.68
C ASP A 116 20.28 -0.75 -15.96
N ILE A 117 19.61 -1.68 -16.65
CA ILE A 117 19.10 -2.92 -16.05
C ILE A 117 19.73 -4.14 -16.71
N ASP A 118 20.73 -4.70 -16.04
CA ASP A 118 21.40 -5.93 -16.48
C ASP A 118 20.62 -7.20 -16.11
N SER A 119 19.91 -7.18 -14.98
CA SER A 119 19.14 -8.34 -14.53
C SER A 119 17.97 -7.96 -13.64
N ILE A 120 16.90 -8.77 -13.71
CA ILE A 120 15.73 -8.67 -12.85
C ILE A 120 15.54 -10.01 -12.15
N ARG A 121 15.20 -9.94 -10.86
CA ARG A 121 14.88 -11.08 -10.00
C ARG A 121 13.65 -10.75 -9.18
N PHE A 122 12.84 -11.76 -8.89
CA PHE A 122 11.66 -11.64 -8.05
C PHE A 122 11.86 -12.49 -6.80
N THR A 123 11.46 -11.97 -5.65
CA THR A 123 11.56 -12.66 -4.36
C THR A 123 10.41 -12.27 -3.45
N TRP A 124 10.16 -13.08 -2.42
CA TRP A 124 9.23 -12.76 -1.34
C TRP A 124 9.98 -12.09 -0.20
N GLN A 125 9.39 -11.04 0.37
CA GLN A 125 9.95 -10.36 1.53
C GLN A 125 8.90 -10.28 2.64
N ARG A 126 9.31 -10.64 3.86
CA ARG A 126 8.58 -10.30 5.09
C ARG A 126 9.24 -9.06 5.68
N LYS A 127 8.50 -7.94 5.71
CA LYS A 127 8.98 -6.67 6.26
C LYS A 127 8.12 -6.29 7.44
N ASP A 128 8.75 -6.03 8.58
CA ASP A 128 8.06 -5.52 9.75
C ASP A 128 7.82 -4.01 9.63
N SER A 129 6.69 -3.54 10.16
CA SER A 129 6.45 -2.10 10.26
C SER A 129 7.35 -1.51 11.36
N LEU A 130 8.35 -0.72 10.95
CA LEU A 130 9.39 -0.16 11.81
C LEU A 130 9.03 1.22 12.39
N LYS A 131 7.75 1.52 12.68
CA LYS A 131 7.39 2.80 13.33
C LYS A 131 7.88 2.80 14.78
N LYS A 132 8.84 3.68 15.11
CA LYS A 132 9.22 3.95 16.51
C LYS A 132 8.14 4.87 17.11
N PRO A 133 7.46 4.48 18.20
CA PRO A 133 6.47 5.33 18.82
C PRO A 133 7.16 6.47 19.57
N VAL A 134 6.59 7.68 19.47
CA VAL A 134 6.90 8.78 20.40
C VAL A 134 6.12 8.50 21.68
N LYS A 135 6.81 8.49 22.84
CA LYS A 135 6.21 8.02 24.10
C LYS A 135 4.95 8.82 24.47
N GLU A 136 5.03 10.15 24.39
CA GLU A 136 3.91 11.01 24.76
C GLU A 136 2.72 10.86 23.81
N GLU A 137 2.96 10.77 22.49
CA GLU A 137 1.87 10.50 21.54
C GLU A 137 1.21 9.14 21.81
N LEU A 138 2.00 8.13 22.17
CA LEU A 138 1.48 6.81 22.47
C LEU A 138 0.64 6.85 23.74
N LEU A 139 1.13 7.47 24.82
CA LEU A 139 0.38 7.63 26.07
C LEU A 139 -0.93 8.39 25.83
N GLN A 140 -0.89 9.47 25.05
CA GLN A 140 -2.08 10.24 24.72
C GLN A 140 -3.14 9.39 24.00
N ARG A 141 -2.74 8.61 22.98
CA ARG A 141 -3.66 7.71 22.26
C ARG A 141 -4.28 6.65 23.17
N ILE A 142 -3.51 6.07 24.09
CA ILE A 142 -4.03 5.05 25.00
C ILE A 142 -4.98 5.67 26.04
N ARG A 143 -4.73 6.91 26.50
CA ARG A 143 -5.66 7.63 27.38
C ARG A 143 -6.98 7.96 26.69
N GLU A 144 -6.93 8.44 25.45
CA GLU A 144 -8.12 8.67 24.63
C GLU A 144 -8.93 7.37 24.41
N GLU A 145 -8.26 6.24 24.22
CA GLU A 145 -8.92 4.94 24.11
C GLU A 145 -9.56 4.50 25.45
N LEU A 146 -8.88 4.75 26.58
CA LEU A 146 -9.40 4.45 27.92
C LEU A 146 -10.69 5.23 28.21
N GLU A 147 -10.74 6.51 27.85
CA GLU A 147 -11.93 7.35 28.03
C GLU A 147 -13.13 6.86 27.21
N ARG A 148 -12.88 6.23 26.06
CA ARG A 148 -13.92 5.72 25.15
C ARG A 148 -14.31 4.27 25.41
N SER A 149 -13.50 3.55 26.19
CA SER A 149 -13.64 2.10 26.38
C SER A 149 -14.64 1.74 27.47
N GLY A 150 -15.28 0.58 27.31
CA GLY A 150 -16.12 -0.03 28.35
C GLY A 150 -15.31 -0.63 29.52
N PRO A 151 -15.99 -1.05 30.60
CA PRO A 151 -15.34 -1.54 31.82
C PRO A 151 -14.39 -2.72 31.59
N ASP A 152 -14.66 -3.57 30.60
CA ASP A 152 -13.84 -4.75 30.27
C ASP A 152 -12.40 -4.40 29.84
N TYR A 153 -12.17 -3.17 29.36
CA TYR A 153 -10.86 -2.72 28.88
C TYR A 153 -10.18 -1.71 29.80
N GLN A 154 -10.84 -1.23 30.86
CA GLN A 154 -10.27 -0.23 31.77
C GLN A 154 -8.95 -0.72 32.40
N LEU A 155 -8.99 -1.86 33.09
CA LEU A 155 -7.82 -2.40 33.78
C LEU A 155 -6.64 -2.73 32.82
N PRO A 156 -6.84 -3.40 31.67
CA PRO A 156 -5.76 -3.60 30.70
C PRO A 156 -5.12 -2.30 30.20
N LEU A 157 -5.92 -1.27 29.91
CA LEU A 157 -5.43 0.01 29.39
C LEU A 157 -4.69 0.83 30.46
N GLU A 158 -5.17 0.85 31.69
CA GLU A 158 -4.46 1.46 32.82
C GLU A 158 -3.10 0.80 33.06
N GLN A 159 -3.06 -0.54 33.07
CA GLN A 159 -1.80 -1.28 33.18
C GLN A 159 -0.85 -0.99 32.02
N LEU A 160 -1.37 -0.82 30.81
CA LEU A 160 -0.58 -0.47 29.63
C LEU A 160 0.00 0.94 29.76
N ILE A 161 -0.79 1.92 30.20
CA ILE A 161 -0.33 3.30 30.47
C ILE A 161 0.82 3.29 31.47
N GLN A 162 0.66 2.58 32.59
CA GLN A 162 1.70 2.48 33.62
C GLN A 162 3.00 1.87 33.07
N LYS A 163 2.89 0.76 32.31
CA LYS A 163 4.07 0.12 31.69
C LYS A 163 4.78 1.04 30.69
N ILE A 164 4.04 1.77 29.86
CA ILE A 164 4.63 2.72 28.91
C ILE A 164 5.29 3.87 29.67
N ALA A 165 4.62 4.42 30.69
CA ALA A 165 5.14 5.51 31.50
C ALA A 165 6.43 5.13 32.23
N SER A 166 6.54 3.90 32.75
CA SER A 166 7.74 3.41 33.43
C SER A 166 8.87 2.97 32.48
N THR A 167 8.58 2.77 31.19
CA THR A 167 9.58 2.33 30.20
C THR A 167 10.28 3.53 29.57
N PRO A 168 11.62 3.65 29.61
CA PRO A 168 12.32 4.71 28.89
C PRO A 168 12.05 4.61 27.38
N GLU A 169 11.91 5.76 26.71
CA GLU A 169 11.50 5.82 25.29
C GLU A 169 12.34 4.94 24.35
N PRO A 170 13.68 4.86 24.47
CA PRO A 170 14.50 3.98 23.64
C PRO A 170 14.14 2.49 23.75
N TYR A 171 13.51 2.07 24.84
CA TYR A 171 13.12 0.68 25.11
C TYR A 171 11.64 0.39 24.81
N LEU A 172 10.84 1.38 24.42
CA LEU A 172 9.45 1.15 23.96
C LEU A 172 9.38 0.29 22.70
N ARG A 173 10.52 0.11 22.03
CA ARG A 173 10.71 -0.90 21.00
C ARG A 173 12.05 -1.57 21.23
N SER A 174 12.06 -2.86 21.55
CA SER A 174 13.27 -3.66 21.41
C SER A 174 13.53 -3.88 19.93
N GLU A 175 14.73 -3.54 19.44
CA GLU A 175 15.20 -4.14 18.19
C GLU A 175 15.30 -5.64 18.46
N GLY A 176 14.41 -6.43 17.84
CA GLY A 176 14.46 -7.88 17.97
C GLY A 176 15.85 -8.35 17.55
N LYS A 177 16.54 -9.03 18.46
CA LYS A 177 17.69 -9.85 18.09
C LYS A 177 17.23 -11.03 17.26
#